data_AF-A0A0N0PCI8-F1
#
_entry.id   AF-A0A0N0PCI8-F1
#
_cell.length_a   1.000
_cell.length_b   1.000
_cell.length_c   1.000
_cell.angle_alpha   90.00
_cell.angle_beta   90.00
_cell.angle_gamma   90.00
#
_symmetry.space_group_name_H-M   'P 1'
#
loop_
_entity.id
_entity.type
_entity.pdbx_description
1 polymer ?
#
loop_
_entity_poly.entity_id
_entity_poly.type
_entity_poly.pdbx_seq_one_letter_code
_entity_poly.pdbx_strand_id
1 'polypeptide(L)'
;MEATCQINSGAISPDNIIDFYNFRFRSLHALSDLHGPNSLQTKEAKKLLGGALIELSKAFTKAYDGAVLVTAVCTDVAHTRRAVRSARLPRQVTTPTTPAAPSASPSSTSYSADYAAIFNILLWFGVVFVFTLVAIVYAIMDMDPGRDSIIYRMTSTRMKKDN
;
A
#
# COMPACT_ATOMS: atom_id res chain seq x y z
N MET A 1 -31.60 -5.82 -11.90
CA MET A 1 -32.93 -5.23 -12.14
C MET A 1 -33.73 -5.02 -10.85
N GLU A 2 -33.35 -5.62 -9.71
CA GLU A 2 -34.11 -5.51 -8.46
C GLU A 2 -33.82 -4.22 -7.67
N ALA A 3 -32.57 -3.72 -7.70
CA ALA A 3 -32.16 -2.53 -6.95
C ALA A 3 -32.80 -1.22 -7.47
N THR A 4 -33.04 -1.08 -8.78
CA THR A 4 -33.63 0.14 -9.36
C THR A 4 -35.13 0.26 -9.07
N CYS A 5 -35.82 -0.88 -8.89
CA CYS A 5 -37.24 -0.90 -8.55
C CYS A 5 -37.49 -0.49 -7.10
N GLN A 6 -36.64 -0.94 -6.16
CA GLN A 6 -36.76 -0.59 -4.74
C GLN A 6 -36.52 0.91 -4.48
N ILE A 7 -35.59 1.54 -5.19
CA ILE A 7 -35.34 2.99 -5.06
C ILE A 7 -36.52 3.81 -5.60
N ASN A 8 -37.24 3.32 -6.63
CA ASN A 8 -38.44 3.99 -7.15
C ASN A 8 -39.66 3.87 -6.23
N SER A 9 -39.67 2.92 -5.30
CA SER A 9 -40.77 2.70 -4.35
C SER A 9 -40.71 3.61 -3.11
N GLY A 10 -39.71 4.48 -2.99
CA GLY A 10 -39.62 5.45 -1.89
C GLY A 10 -39.27 4.83 -0.54
N ALA A 11 -38.42 3.79 -0.52
CA ALA A 11 -37.99 3.13 0.72
C ALA A 11 -36.99 3.95 1.55
N ILE A 12 -36.53 5.09 1.04
CA ILE A 12 -35.53 5.95 1.68
C ILE A 12 -36.20 7.29 1.94
N SER A 13 -36.50 7.56 3.20
CA SER A 13 -36.93 8.88 3.66
C SER A 13 -35.66 9.70 3.95
N PRO A 14 -35.60 10.99 3.58
CA PRO A 14 -34.50 11.85 4.02
C PRO A 14 -34.60 12.00 5.54
N ASP A 15 -33.90 11.15 6.28
CA ASP A 15 -33.48 11.48 7.63
C ASP A 15 -32.30 12.45 7.50
N ASN A 16 -32.23 13.47 8.35
CA ASN A 16 -31.21 14.52 8.25
C ASN A 16 -29.82 14.02 8.71
N ILE A 17 -29.47 12.78 8.33
CA ILE A 17 -28.28 12.02 8.68
C ILE A 17 -27.54 11.74 7.37
N ILE A 18 -26.22 11.77 7.43
CA ILE A 18 -25.37 11.61 6.24
C ILE A 18 -25.15 10.12 5.97
N ASP A 19 -25.63 9.65 4.82
CA ASP A 19 -25.37 8.30 4.33
C ASP A 19 -24.20 8.25 3.34
N PHE A 20 -23.33 7.25 3.50
CA PHE A 20 -22.14 7.07 2.67
C PHE A 20 -22.13 5.69 1.98
N TYR A 21 -22.21 5.72 0.65
CA TYR A 21 -22.17 4.50 -0.18
C TYR A 21 -20.91 4.46 -1.04
N ASN A 22 -20.26 3.30 -1.11
CA ASN A 22 -19.10 3.08 -1.98
C ASN A 22 -19.38 1.96 -2.97
N PHE A 23 -19.31 2.29 -4.26
CA PHE A 23 -19.40 1.30 -5.33
C PHE A 23 -18.02 1.12 -5.98
N ARG A 24 -17.60 -0.13 -6.18
CA ARG A 24 -16.31 -0.48 -6.80
C ARG A 24 -16.53 -1.40 -8.00
N PHE A 25 -16.26 -0.90 -9.20
CA PHE A 25 -16.38 -1.66 -10.44
C PHE A 25 -14.99 -2.07 -10.94
N ARG A 26 -14.71 -3.39 -10.99
CA ARG A 26 -13.42 -3.94 -11.46
C ARG A 26 -13.50 -4.64 -12.82
N SER A 27 -14.70 -4.91 -13.32
CA SER A 27 -14.93 -5.74 -14.50
C SER A 27 -14.51 -5.08 -15.82
N LEU A 28 -14.50 -3.75 -15.91
CA LEU A 28 -14.12 -3.03 -17.13
C LEU A 28 -12.66 -3.31 -17.54
N HIS A 29 -11.79 -3.54 -16.55
CA HIS A 29 -10.38 -3.83 -16.78
C HIS A 29 -10.19 -5.20 -17.46
N ALA A 30 -10.84 -6.25 -16.95
CA ALA A 30 -10.77 -7.59 -17.53
C ALA A 30 -11.31 -7.63 -18.97
N LEU A 31 -12.34 -6.82 -19.26
CA LEU A 31 -12.89 -6.72 -20.61
C LEU A 31 -11.95 -5.99 -21.59
N SER A 32 -11.33 -4.90 -21.12
CA SER A 32 -10.34 -4.15 -21.90
C SER A 32 -9.08 -4.97 -22.18
N ASP A 33 -8.67 -5.83 -21.25
CA ASP A 33 -7.53 -6.75 -21.43
C ASP A 33 -7.83 -7.85 -22.45
N LEU A 34 -9.07 -8.36 -22.48
CA LEU A 34 -9.45 -9.46 -23.36
C LEU A 34 -9.65 -9.00 -24.81
N HIS A 35 -10.31 -7.87 -25.03
CA HIS A 35 -10.67 -7.40 -26.37
C HIS A 35 -9.81 -6.21 -26.85
N GLY A 36 -9.00 -5.62 -25.98
CA GLY A 36 -8.26 -4.40 -26.27
C GLY A 36 -9.07 -3.12 -26.00
N PRO A 37 -8.39 -1.96 -25.85
CA PRO A 37 -9.00 -0.72 -25.41
C PRO A 37 -9.97 -0.09 -26.42
N ASN A 38 -9.75 -0.35 -27.71
CA ASN A 38 -10.50 0.25 -28.83
C ASN A 38 -11.53 -0.67 -29.49
N SER A 39 -11.70 -1.88 -28.95
CA SER A 39 -12.67 -2.86 -29.47
C SER A 39 -14.12 -2.41 -29.28
N LEU A 40 -15.01 -2.96 -30.10
CA LEU A 40 -16.45 -2.70 -30.03
C LEU A 40 -17.03 -3.11 -28.67
N GLN A 41 -16.59 -4.24 -28.14
CA GLN A 41 -17.02 -4.78 -26.85
C GLN A 41 -16.67 -3.84 -25.70
N THR A 42 -15.44 -3.32 -25.67
CA THR A 42 -15.01 -2.35 -24.64
C THR A 42 -15.77 -1.03 -24.75
N LYS A 43 -16.07 -0.56 -25.97
CA LYS A 43 -16.84 0.68 -26.20
C LYS A 43 -18.30 0.54 -25.74
N GLU A 44 -18.96 -0.56 -26.10
CA GLU A 44 -20.33 -0.83 -25.66
C GLU A 44 -20.42 -1.00 -24.14
N ALA A 45 -19.45 -1.67 -23.53
CA ALA A 45 -19.40 -1.80 -22.08
C ALA A 45 -19.22 -0.45 -21.36
N LYS A 46 -18.35 0.43 -21.88
CA LYS A 46 -18.20 1.80 -21.36
C LYS A 46 -19.52 2.57 -21.46
N LYS A 47 -20.23 2.44 -22.58
CA LYS A 47 -21.53 3.08 -22.81
C LYS A 47 -22.61 2.56 -21.85
N LEU A 48 -22.69 1.24 -21.67
CA LEU A 48 -23.65 0.59 -20.77
C LEU A 48 -23.41 1.01 -19.31
N LEU A 49 -22.14 1.00 -18.88
CA LEU A 49 -21.76 1.45 -17.54
C LEU A 49 -22.07 2.93 -17.33
N GLY A 50 -21.81 3.78 -18.32
CA GLY A 50 -22.19 5.20 -18.28
C GLY A 50 -23.71 5.40 -18.14
N GLY A 51 -24.51 4.64 -18.90
CA GLY A 51 -25.97 4.68 -18.78
C GLY A 51 -26.47 4.26 -17.40
N ALA A 52 -25.93 3.18 -16.85
CA ALA A 52 -26.28 2.70 -15.51
C ALA A 52 -25.91 3.69 -14.41
N LEU A 53 -24.76 4.37 -14.51
CA LEU A 53 -24.35 5.40 -13.55
C LEU A 53 -25.26 6.64 -13.58
N ILE A 54 -25.73 7.03 -14.77
CA ILE A 54 -26.68 8.14 -14.91
C ILE A 54 -28.03 7.77 -14.32
N GLU A 55 -28.52 6.55 -14.57
CA GLU A 55 -29.77 6.06 -13.98
C GLU A 55 -29.68 5.98 -12.45
N LEU A 56 -28.56 5.47 -11.93
CA LEU A 56 -28.29 5.42 -10.50
C LEU A 56 -28.26 6.83 -9.90
N SER A 57 -27.54 7.77 -10.52
CA SER A 57 -27.47 9.16 -10.06
C SER A 57 -28.87 9.79 -9.98
N LYS A 58 -29.70 9.63 -11.03
CA LYS A 58 -31.09 10.11 -11.03
C LYS A 58 -31.93 9.49 -9.92
N ALA A 59 -31.76 8.19 -9.67
CA ALA A 59 -32.49 7.48 -8.61
C ALA A 59 -32.11 8.02 -7.22
N PHE A 60 -30.81 8.29 -6.98
CA PHE A 60 -30.35 8.89 -5.72
C PHE A 60 -30.79 10.36 -5.58
N THR A 61 -30.70 11.17 -6.63
CA THR A 61 -31.22 12.55 -6.62
C THR A 61 -32.70 12.60 -6.25
N LYS A 62 -33.49 11.65 -6.77
CA LYS A 62 -34.92 11.53 -6.44
C LYS A 62 -35.15 11.04 -4.99
N ALA A 63 -34.33 10.13 -4.50
CA ALA A 63 -34.49 9.56 -3.16
C ALA A 63 -34.19 10.58 -2.04
N TYR A 64 -33.23 11.47 -2.24
CA TYR A 64 -32.78 12.45 -1.24
C TYR A 64 -33.15 13.90 -1.60
N ASP A 65 -34.15 14.10 -2.46
CA ASP A 65 -34.67 15.43 -2.85
C ASP A 65 -33.57 16.44 -3.24
N GLY A 66 -32.58 15.99 -4.01
CA GLY A 66 -31.46 16.82 -4.48
C GLY A 66 -30.27 16.95 -3.53
N ALA A 67 -30.37 16.52 -2.27
CA ALA A 67 -29.28 16.57 -1.28
C ALA A 67 -28.28 15.40 -1.44
N VAL A 68 -27.72 15.19 -2.64
CA VAL A 68 -26.77 14.09 -2.92
C VAL A 68 -25.50 14.61 -3.57
N LEU A 69 -24.35 14.19 -3.04
CA LEU A 69 -23.06 14.36 -3.67
C LEU A 69 -22.62 13.03 -4.32
N VAL A 70 -22.58 12.98 -5.66
CA VAL A 70 -22.07 11.82 -6.40
C VAL A 70 -20.67 12.15 -6.91
N THR A 71 -19.66 11.40 -6.48
CA THR A 71 -18.27 11.52 -6.96
C THR A 71 -17.83 10.24 -7.66
N ALA A 72 -17.18 10.38 -8.81
CA ALA A 72 -16.64 9.27 -9.58
C ALA A 72 -15.12 9.39 -9.67
N VAL A 73 -14.40 8.37 -9.19
CA VAL A 73 -12.94 8.30 -9.27
C VAL A 73 -12.56 7.27 -10.34
N CYS A 74 -11.94 7.74 -11.41
CA CYS A 74 -11.45 6.90 -12.50
C CYS A 74 -9.93 6.78 -12.40
N THR A 75 -9.41 5.57 -12.29
CA THR A 75 -7.97 5.30 -12.36
C THR A 75 -7.63 4.74 -13.73
N ASP A 76 -6.85 5.46 -14.52
CA ASP A 76 -6.30 4.96 -15.77
C ASP A 76 -4.97 4.24 -15.50
N VAL A 77 -5.05 3.00 -15.01
CA VAL A 77 -3.86 2.16 -14.90
C VAL A 77 -3.67 1.49 -16.26
N ALA A 78 -2.92 2.15 -17.14
CA ALA A 78 -2.42 1.56 -18.36
C ALA A 78 -1.54 0.37 -17.99
N HIS A 79 -2.05 -0.84 -18.22
CA HIS A 79 -1.37 -2.13 -18.19
C HIS A 79 -0.04 -2.19 -17.42
N THR A 80 -0.06 -1.98 -16.10
CA THR A 80 0.82 -2.81 -15.29
C THR A 80 0.05 -4.08 -15.04
N ARG A 81 0.09 -4.99 -16.04
CA ARG A 81 0.04 -6.41 -15.71
C ARG A 81 1.05 -6.54 -14.60
N ARG A 82 0.54 -6.70 -13.38
CA ARG A 82 1.22 -7.17 -12.20
C ARG A 82 2.47 -7.88 -12.70
N ALA A 83 3.65 -7.29 -12.51
CA ALA A 83 4.91 -7.91 -12.91
C ALA A 83 5.09 -9.12 -11.99
N VAL A 84 4.30 -10.17 -12.25
CA VAL A 84 4.42 -11.48 -11.67
C VAL A 84 5.67 -12.01 -12.33
N ARG A 85 6.80 -11.71 -11.69
CA ARG A 85 8.05 -12.45 -11.80
C ARG A 85 8.40 -12.86 -13.25
N SER A 86 8.77 -11.91 -14.09
CA SER A 86 9.74 -12.23 -15.15
C SER A 86 11.12 -12.31 -14.50
N ALA A 87 11.35 -13.39 -13.77
CA ALA A 87 12.69 -13.80 -13.43
C ALA A 87 13.44 -14.07 -14.75
N ARG A 88 14.47 -13.25 -15.01
CA ARG A 88 15.70 -13.63 -15.72
C ARG A 88 15.58 -13.90 -17.23
N LEU A 89 15.89 -12.87 -18.02
CA LEU A 89 16.84 -13.04 -19.14
C LEU A 89 18.08 -12.21 -18.81
N PRO A 90 19.28 -12.81 -18.69
CA PRO A 90 20.50 -12.02 -18.57
C PRO A 90 20.78 -11.42 -19.95
N ARG A 91 20.50 -10.12 -20.13
CA ARG A 91 20.99 -9.41 -21.31
C ARG A 91 22.48 -9.22 -21.13
N GLN A 92 23.21 -10.07 -21.83
CA GLN A 92 24.65 -10.04 -22.02
C GLN A 92 25.12 -8.62 -22.33
N VAL A 93 26.07 -8.16 -21.52
CA VAL A 93 26.89 -6.99 -21.74
C VAL A 93 27.72 -7.22 -23.01
N THR A 94 27.60 -6.32 -23.99
CA THR A 94 28.71 -5.62 -24.68
C THR A 94 28.22 -4.98 -25.98
N THR A 95 28.24 -3.65 -26.06
CA THR A 95 29.11 -2.89 -26.98
C THR A 95 28.84 -1.39 -26.81
N PRO A 96 29.90 -0.55 -26.82
CA PRO A 96 29.80 0.90 -26.71
C PRO A 96 29.53 1.52 -28.09
N THR A 97 29.07 2.78 -28.09
CA THR A 97 29.32 3.86 -29.09
C THR A 97 28.06 4.56 -29.61
N THR A 98 27.90 5.80 -29.10
CA THR A 98 27.39 7.02 -29.78
C THR A 98 25.91 7.44 -29.63
N PRO A 99 25.63 8.75 -29.44
CA PRO A 99 24.49 9.28 -28.71
C PRO A 99 23.39 9.86 -29.63
N ALA A 100 22.12 9.72 -29.23
CA ALA A 100 21.02 10.41 -29.90
C ALA A 100 19.85 10.71 -28.95
N ALA A 101 19.69 12.02 -28.69
CA ALA A 101 18.47 12.79 -28.47
C ALA A 101 17.56 12.55 -27.23
N PRO A 102 17.00 13.63 -26.65
CA PRO A 102 16.34 13.63 -25.36
C PRO A 102 14.82 13.39 -25.53
N SER A 103 14.28 12.39 -24.83
CA SER A 103 12.84 12.27 -24.64
C SER A 103 12.53 12.33 -23.15
N ALA A 104 12.11 13.52 -22.72
CA ALA A 104 11.55 13.77 -21.41
C ALA A 104 10.24 12.97 -21.26
N SER A 105 10.34 11.82 -20.58
CA SER A 105 9.20 11.11 -19.98
C SER A 105 9.20 11.45 -18.48
N PRO A 106 8.03 11.65 -17.83
CA PRO A 106 7.99 12.00 -16.41
C PRO A 106 8.65 10.86 -15.66
N SER A 107 9.69 11.20 -14.90
CA SER A 107 10.66 10.27 -14.31
C SER A 107 9.97 9.05 -13.69
N SER A 108 9.95 7.93 -14.42
CA SER A 108 9.74 6.63 -13.83
C SER A 108 10.84 6.49 -12.79
N THR A 109 10.47 6.32 -11.52
CA THR A 109 11.42 5.99 -10.46
C THR A 109 12.06 4.66 -10.85
N SER A 110 13.17 4.74 -11.58
CA SER A 110 13.88 3.58 -12.09
C SER A 110 14.56 2.92 -10.91
N TYR A 111 13.95 1.86 -10.39
CA TYR A 111 14.60 1.00 -9.41
C TYR A 111 15.80 0.33 -10.08
N SER A 112 16.97 0.42 -9.44
CA SER A 112 18.15 -0.32 -9.90
C SER A 112 17.85 -1.82 -9.88
N ALA A 113 18.38 -2.56 -10.87
CA ALA A 113 18.29 -4.02 -10.91
C ALA A 113 18.85 -4.66 -9.62
N ASP A 114 19.78 -3.98 -8.96
CA ASP A 114 20.45 -4.43 -7.74
C ASP A 114 19.68 -4.07 -6.45
N TYR A 115 18.52 -3.39 -6.55
CA TYR A 115 17.74 -2.93 -5.40
C TYR A 115 17.43 -4.08 -4.43
N ALA A 116 17.07 -5.27 -4.94
CA ALA A 116 16.76 -6.43 -4.10
C ALA A 116 17.99 -6.93 -3.32
N ALA A 117 19.18 -6.90 -3.92
CA ALA A 117 20.41 -7.32 -3.25
C ALA A 117 20.83 -6.30 -2.19
N ILE A 118 20.80 -5.00 -2.53
CA ILE A 118 21.12 -3.90 -1.61
C ILE A 118 20.17 -3.90 -0.41
N PHE A 119 18.86 -4.09 -0.65
CA PHE A 119 17.87 -4.18 0.42
C PHE A 119 18.16 -5.32 1.39
N ASN A 120 18.48 -6.51 0.88
CA ASN A 120 18.76 -7.66 1.75
C ASN A 120 20.03 -7.48 2.57
N ILE A 121 21.09 -6.91 1.99
CA ILE A 121 22.33 -6.63 2.73
C ILE A 121 22.05 -5.63 3.85
N LEU A 122 21.34 -4.52 3.57
CA LEU A 122 20.99 -3.53 4.57
C LEU A 122 20.03 -4.07 5.66
N LEU A 123 19.05 -4.89 5.27
CA LEU A 123 18.10 -5.48 6.21
C LEU A 123 18.83 -6.41 7.19
N TRP A 124 19.59 -7.37 6.70
CA TRP A 124 20.28 -8.33 7.58
C TRP A 124 21.42 -7.70 8.36
N PHE A 125 22.14 -6.75 7.76
CA PHE A 125 23.13 -5.95 8.48
C PHE A 125 22.50 -5.17 9.63
N GLY A 126 21.38 -4.48 9.38
CA GLY A 126 20.65 -3.74 10.41
C GLY A 126 20.12 -4.62 11.53
N VAL A 127 19.54 -5.79 11.18
CA VAL A 127 19.05 -6.76 12.16
C VAL A 127 20.19 -7.24 13.07
N VAL A 128 21.30 -7.73 12.49
CA VAL A 128 22.45 -8.20 13.28
C VAL A 128 23.03 -7.07 14.13
N PHE A 129 23.17 -5.87 13.58
CA PHE A 129 23.72 -4.70 14.27
C PHE A 129 22.89 -4.29 15.50
N VAL A 130 21.57 -4.35 15.44
CA VAL A 130 20.73 -4.03 16.60
C VAL A 130 20.85 -5.12 17.68
N PHE A 131 20.84 -6.39 17.28
CA PHE A 131 21.01 -7.49 18.24
C PHE A 131 22.38 -7.47 18.93
N THR A 132 23.45 -7.14 18.21
CA THR A 132 24.78 -7.01 18.83
C THR A 132 24.84 -5.85 19.82
N LEU A 133 24.22 -4.70 19.50
CA LEU A 133 24.17 -3.55 20.39
C LEU A 133 23.42 -3.88 21.69
N VAL A 134 22.26 -4.55 21.59
CA VAL A 134 21.49 -4.99 22.77
C VAL A 134 22.30 -5.99 23.62
N ALA A 135 23.00 -6.94 22.99
CA ALA A 135 23.83 -7.91 23.70
C ALA A 135 24.97 -7.22 24.49
N ILE A 136 25.61 -6.21 23.91
CA ILE A 136 26.66 -5.43 24.58
C ILE A 136 26.09 -4.66 25.78
N VAL A 137 24.92 -4.03 25.64
CA VAL A 137 24.25 -3.33 26.75
C VAL A 137 23.94 -4.29 27.89
N TYR A 138 23.41 -5.47 27.59
CA TYR A 138 23.12 -6.48 28.61
C TYR A 138 24.39 -6.98 29.30
N ALA A 139 25.47 -7.18 28.55
CA ALA A 139 26.76 -7.58 29.10
C ALA A 139 27.34 -6.55 30.07
N ILE A 140 27.18 -5.24 29.79
CA ILE A 140 27.61 -4.17 30.70
C ILE A 140 26.71 -4.09 31.93
N MET A 141 25.40 -4.33 31.79
CA MET A 141 24.47 -4.34 32.92
C MET A 141 24.76 -5.48 33.91
N ASP A 142 25.18 -6.64 33.41
CA ASP A 142 25.49 -7.82 34.23
C ASP A 142 26.99 -7.90 34.62
N MET A 143 27.75 -6.84 34.42
CA MET A 143 29.09 -6.74 34.99
C MET A 143 28.97 -6.58 36.51
N ASP A 144 29.11 -7.70 37.23
CA ASP A 144 29.30 -7.70 38.68
C ASP A 144 30.61 -6.95 39.00
N PRO A 145 30.57 -5.81 39.72
CA PRO A 145 31.74 -4.97 40.00
C PRO A 145 32.80 -5.63 40.92
N GLY A 146 32.75 -6.94 41.09
CA GLY A 146 33.69 -7.72 41.88
C GLY A 146 33.31 -7.71 43.36
N ARG A 147 33.23 -8.90 43.94
CA ARG A 147 32.97 -9.10 45.38
C ARG A 147 34.17 -8.79 46.28
N ASP A 148 35.28 -8.36 45.68
CA ASP A 148 36.54 -8.11 46.36
C ASP A 148 36.83 -6.61 46.51
N SER A 149 36.52 -6.13 47.71
CA SER A 149 37.49 -5.53 48.64
C SER A 149 37.21 -4.14 49.18
N ILE A 150 36.50 -3.22 48.51
CA ILE A 150 36.19 -1.87 49.10
C ILE A 150 34.72 -1.60 49.44
N ILE A 151 33.78 -2.01 48.58
CA ILE A 151 32.34 -1.77 48.80
C ILE A 151 31.79 -2.59 49.97
N TYR A 152 32.28 -3.83 50.15
CA TYR A 152 31.82 -4.71 51.24
C TYR A 152 32.43 -4.38 52.61
N ARG A 153 33.63 -3.76 52.65
CA ARG A 153 34.23 -3.26 53.91
C ARG A 153 33.65 -1.92 54.37
N MET A 154 33.02 -1.14 53.47
CA MET A 154 32.40 0.14 53.81
C MET A 154 30.89 0.03 54.12
N THR A 155 30.21 -1.05 53.71
CA THR A 155 28.74 -1.20 53.85
C THR A 155 28.29 -2.14 54.98
N SER A 156 29.20 -2.81 55.70
CA SER A 156 28.86 -3.74 56.79
C SER A 156 29.14 -3.16 58.19
N THR A 157 28.38 -2.14 58.60
CA THR A 157 28.32 -1.76 60.03
C THR A 157 27.44 -2.77 60.77
N ARG A 158 28.07 -3.85 61.25
CA ARG A 158 27.46 -4.87 62.10
C ARG A 158 26.70 -4.22 63.28
N MET A 159 25.37 -4.17 63.23
CA MET A 159 24.57 -3.86 64.41
C MET A 159 24.77 -4.97 65.43
N LYS A 160 25.50 -4.66 66.52
CA LYS A 160 25.53 -5.52 67.70
C LYS A 160 24.11 -5.58 68.27
N LYS A 161 23.55 -6.77 68.36
CA LYS A 161 22.37 -7.04 69.18
C LYS A 161 22.89 -7.34 70.57
N ASP A 162 22.79 -6.34 71.46
CA ASP A 162 23.15 -6.50 72.86
C ASP A 162 22.08 -7.38 73.54
N ASN A 163 22.55 -8.33 74.36
CA ASN A 163 21.75 -9.29 75.13
C ASN A 163 21.46 -8.75 76.53
#